data_AF-A0A0E4H814-F1
#
_entry.id   AF-A0A0E4H814-F1
#
_cell.length_a   1.000
_cell.length_b   1.000
_cell.length_c   1.000
_cell.angle_alpha   90.00
_cell.angle_beta   90.00
_cell.angle_gamma   90.00
#
_symmetry.space_group_name_H-M   'P 1'
#
loop_
_entity.id
_entity.type
_entity.pdbx_description
1 polymer ?
#
loop_
_entity_poly.entity_id
_entity_poly.type
_entity_poly.pdbx_seq_one_letter_code
_entity_poly.pdbx_strand_id
1 'polypeptide(L)'
;MSRNNGRNAVVRRTESRNVRNNGRNAVVRRTESRNVRNNSRNAVVRRTESRNVGNNGRNAVVVHAESGNVGNNGRNAVVRRTESRNVRNNGRKAVVRRTESGTVGNNGRNAVVRRTESRNVRNNGRNAVVVHAESRNVRNNGRNAVVVRTEAETGGYNGRNTVVTAAAIRLLLTGISKLKVT
;
A
#
# COMPACT_ATOMS: atom_id res chain seq x y z
N MET A 1 1.20 -18.69 -21.13
CA MET A 1 0.69 -18.34 -19.78
C MET A 1 1.41 -19.22 -18.78
N SER A 2 2.00 -18.67 -17.72
CA SER A 2 2.68 -19.47 -16.69
C SER A 2 1.75 -19.70 -15.51
N ARG A 3 1.52 -20.96 -15.15
CA ARG A 3 0.70 -21.35 -14.00
C ARG A 3 1.48 -22.35 -13.14
N ASN A 4 1.63 -22.04 -11.86
CA ASN A 4 2.23 -22.94 -10.88
C ASN A 4 1.26 -23.13 -9.71
N ASN A 5 0.90 -24.38 -9.40
CA ASN A 5 0.04 -24.71 -8.28
C ASN A 5 0.71 -25.80 -7.43
N GLY A 6 0.62 -25.69 -6.11
CA GLY A 6 1.11 -26.74 -5.23
C GLY A 6 1.20 -26.30 -3.78
N ARG A 7 1.57 -27.20 -2.87
CA ARG A 7 1.76 -26.85 -1.45
C ARG A 7 2.81 -25.73 -1.31
N ASN A 8 3.91 -25.82 -2.06
CA ASN A 8 4.99 -24.83 -2.16
C ASN A 8 5.22 -24.44 -3.63
N ALA A 9 4.49 -23.44 -4.13
CA ALA A 9 4.56 -23.03 -5.53
C ALA A 9 5.56 -21.87 -5.70
N VAL A 10 6.63 -22.10 -6.48
CA VAL A 10 7.71 -21.13 -6.69
C VAL A 10 7.88 -20.83 -8.18
N VAL A 11 7.73 -19.56 -8.54
CA VAL A 11 8.08 -19.02 -9.86
C VAL A 11 9.37 -18.22 -9.70
N ARG A 12 10.47 -18.63 -10.34
CA ARG A 12 11.82 -18.09 -10.07
C ARG A 12 12.27 -16.96 -11.00
N ARG A 13 12.13 -17.19 -12.31
CA ARG A 13 12.36 -16.26 -13.41
C ARG A 13 11.33 -16.62 -14.46
N THR A 14 10.52 -15.66 -14.88
CA THR A 14 9.46 -15.94 -15.86
C THR A 14 9.15 -14.68 -16.63
N GLU A 15 9.13 -14.84 -17.94
CA GLU A 15 8.55 -13.90 -18.87
C GLU A 15 7.31 -14.56 -19.47
N SER A 16 6.14 -13.92 -19.30
CA SER A 16 4.88 -14.51 -19.75
C SER A 16 3.80 -13.45 -19.77
N ARG A 17 2.87 -13.52 -20.72
CA ARG A 17 1.69 -12.63 -20.73
C ARG A 17 0.94 -12.62 -19.39
N ASN A 18 0.78 -13.78 -18.76
CA ASN A 18 0.11 -13.93 -17.46
C ASN A 18 0.90 -14.93 -16.60
N VAL A 19 1.08 -14.61 -15.31
CA VAL A 19 1.62 -15.50 -14.27
C VAL A 19 0.57 -15.73 -13.20
N ARG A 20 0.24 -16.99 -12.91
CA ARG A 20 -0.62 -17.41 -11.80
C ARG A 20 0.13 -18.37 -10.90
N ASN A 21 0.31 -18.01 -9.63
CA ASN A 21 1.02 -18.84 -8.66
C ASN A 21 0.13 -19.08 -7.44
N ASN A 22 -0.28 -20.33 -7.20
CA ASN A 22 -1.24 -20.67 -6.14
C ASN A 22 -0.72 -21.78 -5.23
N GLY A 23 -1.04 -21.71 -3.94
CA GLY A 23 -0.61 -22.75 -3.01
C GLY A 23 -0.87 -22.48 -1.54
N ARG A 24 -0.23 -23.25 -0.66
CA ARG A 24 -0.14 -22.90 0.77
C ARG A 24 0.91 -21.82 0.97
N ASN A 25 2.08 -22.00 0.36
CA ASN A 25 3.14 -21.02 0.23
C ASN A 25 3.36 -20.74 -1.25
N ALA A 26 3.19 -19.50 -1.70
CA ALA A 26 3.37 -19.13 -3.10
C ALA A 26 4.32 -17.95 -3.23
N VAL A 27 5.44 -18.18 -3.92
CA VAL A 27 6.50 -17.19 -4.13
C VAL A 27 6.72 -16.93 -5.61
N VAL A 28 6.54 -15.68 -6.03
CA VAL A 28 6.92 -15.19 -7.36
C VAL A 28 8.17 -14.32 -7.24
N ARG A 29 9.20 -14.63 -8.03
CA ARG A 29 10.47 -13.91 -8.10
C ARG A 29 10.74 -13.53 -9.55
N ARG A 30 11.33 -12.34 -9.78
CA ARG A 30 11.87 -11.87 -11.06
C ARG A 30 10.94 -12.20 -12.22
N THR A 31 9.90 -11.41 -12.35
CA THR A 31 8.84 -11.67 -13.33
C THR A 31 8.56 -10.43 -14.14
N GLU A 32 8.54 -10.62 -15.45
CA GLU A 32 8.02 -9.65 -16.41
C GLU A 32 6.73 -10.23 -17.02
N SER A 33 5.62 -9.50 -16.86
CA SER A 33 4.32 -10.00 -17.28
C SER A 33 3.33 -8.88 -17.54
N ARG A 34 2.23 -9.13 -18.26
CA ARG A 34 1.11 -8.18 -18.20
C ARG A 34 0.36 -8.30 -16.87
N ASN A 35 0.24 -9.50 -16.33
CA ASN A 35 -0.51 -9.74 -15.09
C ASN A 35 0.16 -10.81 -14.22
N VAL A 36 0.40 -10.47 -12.95
CA VAL A 36 0.85 -11.40 -11.93
C VAL A 36 -0.24 -11.58 -10.87
N ARG A 37 -0.69 -12.82 -10.66
CA ARG A 37 -1.60 -13.20 -9.58
C ARG A 37 -0.94 -14.25 -8.69
N ASN A 38 -0.75 -13.94 -7.42
CA ASN A 38 -0.14 -14.83 -6.43
C ASN A 38 -1.11 -15.03 -5.26
N ASN A 39 -1.71 -16.21 -5.11
CA ASN A 39 -2.75 -16.47 -4.12
C ASN A 39 -2.38 -17.66 -3.22
N SER A 40 -2.23 -17.43 -1.93
CA SER A 40 -1.89 -18.52 -1.00
C SER A 40 -2.11 -18.14 0.46
N ARG A 41 -1.88 -19.06 1.40
CA ARG A 41 -1.83 -18.67 2.82
C ARG A 41 -0.67 -17.69 3.08
N ASN A 42 0.49 -17.95 2.49
CA ASN A 42 1.68 -17.10 2.53
C ASN A 42 2.13 -16.71 1.12
N ALA A 43 1.74 -15.52 0.68
CA ALA A 43 1.91 -15.04 -0.70
C ALA A 43 2.98 -13.97 -0.77
N VAL A 44 4.06 -14.21 -1.51
CA VAL A 44 5.18 -13.28 -1.68
C VAL A 44 5.46 -13.01 -3.16
N VAL A 45 5.49 -11.72 -3.53
CA VAL A 45 5.92 -11.24 -4.85
C VAL A 45 7.18 -10.39 -4.70
N ARG A 46 8.22 -10.69 -5.48
CA ARG A 46 9.52 -10.01 -5.43
C ARG A 46 10.03 -9.68 -6.83
N ARG A 47 10.39 -8.41 -7.06
CA ARG A 47 11.00 -7.92 -8.31
C ARG A 47 10.11 -8.27 -9.50
N THR A 48 9.06 -7.50 -9.65
CA THR A 48 8.05 -7.72 -10.69
C THR A 48 7.82 -6.44 -11.46
N GLU A 49 7.93 -6.54 -12.77
CA GLU A 49 7.51 -5.54 -13.73
C GLU A 49 6.22 -6.06 -14.37
N SER A 50 5.13 -5.31 -14.19
CA SER A 50 3.83 -5.76 -14.70
C SER A 50 2.85 -4.63 -14.96
N ARG A 51 1.78 -4.86 -15.73
CA ARG A 51 0.67 -3.89 -15.72
C ARG A 51 -0.15 -4.00 -14.45
N ASN A 52 -0.34 -5.23 -13.95
CA ASN A 52 -1.10 -5.50 -12.74
C ASN A 52 -0.42 -6.56 -11.87
N VAL A 53 -0.34 -6.28 -10.57
CA VAL A 53 0.12 -7.24 -9.54
C VAL A 53 -1.00 -7.43 -8.52
N GLY A 54 -1.49 -8.66 -8.38
CA GLY A 54 -2.41 -9.08 -7.34
C GLY A 54 -1.77 -10.12 -6.43
N ASN A 55 -1.67 -9.82 -5.14
CA ASN A 55 -1.08 -10.72 -4.15
C ASN A 55 -2.04 -10.90 -2.96
N ASN A 56 -2.59 -12.09 -2.79
CA ASN A 56 -3.63 -12.36 -1.81
C ASN A 56 -3.23 -13.51 -0.88
N GLY A 57 -3.45 -13.34 0.43
CA GLY A 57 -3.23 -14.40 1.39
C GLY A 57 -3.46 -14.04 2.84
N ARG A 58 -3.25 -14.98 3.78
CA ARG A 58 -3.25 -14.62 5.20
C ARG A 58 -2.08 -13.67 5.50
N ASN A 59 -0.91 -13.97 4.94
CA ASN A 59 0.25 -13.10 4.89
C ASN A 59 0.56 -12.79 3.43
N ALA A 60 0.45 -11.53 3.03
CA ALA A 60 0.64 -11.08 1.66
C ALA A 60 1.71 -9.98 1.61
N VAL A 61 2.81 -10.23 0.90
CA VAL A 61 3.96 -9.33 0.81
C VAL A 61 4.36 -9.05 -0.64
N VAL A 62 4.45 -7.76 -1.00
CA VAL A 62 5.05 -7.26 -2.24
C VAL A 62 6.30 -6.45 -1.87
N VAL A 63 7.47 -6.81 -2.43
CA VAL A 63 8.77 -6.32 -1.93
C VAL A 63 9.51 -5.37 -2.88
N HIS A 64 9.23 -5.46 -4.17
CA HIS A 64 9.73 -4.59 -5.24
C HIS A 64 8.81 -4.79 -6.43
N ALA A 65 8.08 -3.76 -6.83
CA ALA A 65 7.15 -3.83 -7.95
C ALA A 65 7.12 -2.51 -8.71
N GLU A 66 7.26 -2.60 -10.02
CA GLU A 66 7.02 -1.53 -10.97
C GLU A 66 5.77 -1.94 -11.74
N SER A 67 4.67 -1.22 -11.53
CA SER A 67 3.39 -1.66 -12.09
C SER A 67 2.40 -0.56 -12.39
N GLY A 68 1.49 -0.79 -13.33
CA GLY A 68 0.31 0.09 -13.46
C GLY A 68 -0.54 0.07 -12.18
N ASN A 69 -0.80 -1.12 -11.64
CA ASN A 69 -1.58 -1.30 -10.42
C ASN A 69 -0.98 -2.38 -9.52
N VAL A 70 -1.02 -2.14 -8.20
CA VAL A 70 -0.64 -3.12 -7.17
C VAL A 70 -1.78 -3.29 -6.18
N GLY A 71 -2.32 -4.51 -6.09
CA GLY A 71 -3.28 -4.94 -5.08
C GLY A 71 -2.67 -5.99 -4.16
N ASN A 72 -2.67 -5.73 -2.86
CA ASN A 72 -2.14 -6.64 -1.86
C ASN A 72 -3.14 -6.81 -0.72
N ASN A 73 -3.70 -8.01 -0.56
CA ASN A 73 -4.77 -8.26 0.42
C ASN A 73 -4.42 -9.40 1.36
N GLY A 74 -4.62 -9.20 2.66
CA GLY A 74 -4.44 -10.26 3.63
C GLY A 74 -4.66 -9.89 5.08
N ARG A 75 -4.59 -10.84 6.02
CA ARG A 75 -4.64 -10.50 7.45
C ARG A 75 -3.45 -9.60 7.81
N ASN A 76 -2.27 -9.93 7.29
CA ASN A 76 -1.06 -9.11 7.32
C ASN A 76 -0.67 -8.80 5.87
N ALA A 77 -0.81 -7.55 5.46
CA ALA A 77 -0.58 -7.09 4.09
C ALA A 77 0.52 -6.03 4.07
N VAL A 78 1.63 -6.32 3.38
CA VAL A 78 2.78 -5.43 3.28
C VAL A 78 3.13 -5.15 1.82
N VAL A 79 3.19 -3.87 1.47
CA VAL A 79 3.72 -3.37 0.20
C VAL A 79 4.97 -2.54 0.48
N ARG A 80 6.04 -2.79 -0.28
CA ARG A 80 7.33 -2.14 -0.08
C ARG A 80 8.02 -1.86 -1.41
N ARG A 81 8.66 -0.68 -1.51
CA ARG A 81 9.51 -0.28 -2.66
C ARG A 81 8.75 -0.47 -3.96
N THR A 82 7.69 0.31 -4.12
CA THR A 82 6.75 0.17 -5.22
C THR A 82 6.65 1.48 -5.97
N GLU A 83 6.77 1.40 -7.28
CA GLU A 83 6.43 2.46 -8.22
C GLU A 83 5.18 2.03 -8.97
N SER A 84 4.09 2.80 -8.86
CA SER A 84 2.84 2.40 -9.50
C SER A 84 1.87 3.53 -9.75
N ARG A 85 0.97 3.43 -10.74
CA ARG A 85 -0.13 4.43 -10.82
C ARG A 85 -1.08 4.32 -9.63
N ASN A 86 -1.38 3.09 -9.20
CA ASN A 86 -2.24 2.84 -8.04
C ASN A 86 -1.69 1.74 -7.13
N VAL A 87 -1.73 1.96 -5.82
CA VAL A 87 -1.45 0.97 -4.79
C VAL A 87 -2.66 0.82 -3.87
N ARG A 88 -3.17 -0.42 -3.74
CA ARG A 88 -4.21 -0.79 -2.77
C ARG A 88 -3.69 -1.89 -1.87
N ASN A 89 -3.61 -1.62 -0.57
CA ASN A 89 -3.15 -2.56 0.44
C ASN A 89 -4.21 -2.71 1.54
N ASN A 90 -4.80 -3.90 1.66
CA ASN A 90 -5.89 -4.13 2.61
C ASN A 90 -5.59 -5.27 3.56
N GLY A 91 -5.83 -5.06 4.85
CA GLY A 91 -5.68 -6.12 5.82
C GLY A 91 -5.95 -5.75 7.26
N ARG A 92 -5.97 -6.72 8.18
CA ARG A 92 -6.07 -6.37 9.62
C ARG A 92 -4.86 -5.54 10.05
N LYS A 93 -3.66 -5.91 9.59
CA LYS A 93 -2.43 -5.13 9.67
C LYS A 93 -1.98 -4.82 8.24
N ALA A 94 -2.09 -3.56 7.83
CA ALA A 94 -1.79 -3.11 6.48
C ALA A 94 -0.65 -2.08 6.51
N VAL A 95 0.46 -2.37 5.83
CA VAL A 95 1.63 -1.50 5.78
C VAL A 95 2.03 -1.21 4.33
N VAL A 96 2.14 0.08 3.99
CA VAL A 96 2.75 0.57 2.75
C VAL A 96 4.01 1.34 3.10
N ARG A 97 5.12 1.04 2.42
CA ARG A 97 6.41 1.67 2.72
C ARG A 97 7.28 1.95 1.49
N ARG A 98 7.87 3.14 1.39
CA ARG A 98 8.76 3.53 0.28
C ARG A 98 8.03 3.33 -1.05
N THR A 99 7.02 4.15 -1.27
CA THR A 99 6.12 4.02 -2.41
C THR A 99 6.01 5.34 -3.14
N GLU A 100 6.19 5.29 -4.45
CA GLU A 100 5.91 6.38 -5.36
C GLU A 100 4.67 6.00 -6.17
N SER A 101 3.61 6.80 -6.09
CA SER A 101 2.38 6.42 -6.79
C SER A 101 1.43 7.55 -7.12
N GLY A 102 0.65 7.43 -8.20
CA GLY A 102 -0.47 8.33 -8.43
C GLY A 102 -1.49 8.31 -7.27
N THR A 103 -1.81 7.14 -6.75
CA THR A 103 -2.75 6.97 -5.62
C THR A 103 -2.34 5.82 -4.70
N VAL A 104 -2.31 6.08 -3.39
CA VAL A 104 -2.10 5.06 -2.35
C VAL A 104 -3.35 4.93 -1.47
N GLY A 105 -3.93 3.73 -1.46
CA GLY A 105 -4.98 3.33 -0.52
C GLY A 105 -4.49 2.24 0.42
N ASN A 106 -4.50 2.49 1.72
CA ASN A 106 -4.11 1.53 2.75
C ASN A 106 -5.21 1.40 3.80
N ASN A 107 -5.84 0.23 3.89
CA ASN A 107 -6.98 0.02 4.78
C ASN A 107 -6.74 -1.14 5.74
N GLY A 108 -7.04 -0.93 7.01
CA GLY A 108 -6.93 -2.00 7.99
C GLY A 108 -7.25 -1.63 9.41
N ARG A 109 -7.42 -2.60 10.31
CA ARG A 109 -7.55 -2.27 11.74
C ARG A 109 -6.36 -1.45 12.23
N ASN A 110 -5.15 -1.86 11.83
CA ASN A 110 -3.92 -1.09 11.98
C ASN A 110 -3.36 -0.80 10.58
N ALA A 111 -3.41 0.45 10.15
CA ALA A 111 -3.02 0.89 8.83
C ALA A 111 -1.86 1.89 8.92
N VAL A 112 -0.72 1.55 8.32
CA VAL A 112 0.50 2.37 8.33
C VAL A 112 0.95 2.69 6.91
N VAL A 113 1.11 3.98 6.61
CA VAL A 113 1.76 4.47 5.39
C VAL A 113 3.04 5.19 5.80
N ARG A 114 4.16 4.84 5.15
CA ARG A 114 5.46 5.44 5.51
C ARG A 114 6.36 5.72 4.31
N ARG A 115 6.94 6.93 4.24
CA ARG A 115 7.83 7.35 3.15
C ARG A 115 7.14 7.15 1.81
N THR A 116 6.11 7.94 1.58
CA THR A 116 5.26 7.82 0.41
C THR A 116 5.20 9.15 -0.31
N GLU A 117 5.48 9.11 -1.61
CA GLU A 117 5.28 10.22 -2.53
C GLU A 117 4.07 9.88 -3.40
N SER A 118 3.05 10.74 -3.41
CA SER A 118 1.83 10.46 -4.18
C SER A 118 1.04 11.69 -4.55
N ARG A 119 0.11 11.61 -5.50
CA ARG A 119 -0.91 12.68 -5.62
C ARG A 119 -1.98 12.56 -4.53
N ASN A 120 -2.30 11.32 -4.13
CA ASN A 120 -3.37 11.05 -3.18
C ASN A 120 -2.99 9.91 -2.23
N VAL A 121 -2.96 10.19 -0.93
CA VAL A 121 -2.81 9.17 0.11
C VAL A 121 -4.11 9.04 0.89
N ARG A 122 -4.64 7.83 0.99
CA ARG A 122 -5.77 7.47 1.86
C ARG A 122 -5.36 6.33 2.78
N ASN A 123 -5.32 6.60 4.08
CA ASN A 123 -4.99 5.62 5.10
C ASN A 123 -6.17 5.51 6.09
N ASN A 124 -6.83 4.36 6.14
CA ASN A 124 -8.02 4.18 6.96
C ASN A 124 -7.86 3.00 7.91
N GLY A 125 -8.22 3.19 9.17
CA GLY A 125 -8.21 2.12 10.14
C GLY A 125 -8.76 2.44 11.50
N ARG A 126 -8.75 1.49 12.43
CA ARG A 126 -8.98 1.85 13.85
C ARG A 126 -7.80 2.65 14.38
N ASN A 127 -6.59 2.20 14.03
CA ASN A 127 -5.33 2.91 14.26
C ASN A 127 -4.71 3.21 12.89
N ALA A 128 -4.70 4.47 12.49
CA ALA A 128 -4.25 4.92 11.19
C ALA A 128 -3.04 5.85 11.35
N VAL A 129 -1.88 5.45 10.82
CA VAL A 129 -0.61 6.18 10.95
C VAL A 129 -0.05 6.53 9.58
N VAL A 130 0.25 7.81 9.36
CA VAL A 130 1.00 8.31 8.20
C VAL A 130 2.30 8.94 8.69
N VAL A 131 3.43 8.53 8.12
CA VAL A 131 4.75 9.05 8.49
C VAL A 131 5.54 9.39 7.22
N HIS A 132 6.00 10.63 7.07
CA HIS A 132 6.71 11.08 5.86
C HIS A 132 5.89 10.81 4.59
N ALA A 133 4.88 11.65 4.37
CA ALA A 133 4.11 11.64 3.13
C ALA A 133 4.24 12.99 2.43
N GLU A 134 4.58 12.95 1.15
CA GLU A 134 4.60 14.09 0.24
C GLU A 134 3.47 13.86 -0.76
N SER A 135 2.40 14.64 -0.65
CA SER A 135 1.22 14.41 -1.50
C SER A 135 0.27 15.57 -1.56
N ARG A 136 -0.30 15.85 -2.74
CA ARG A 136 -1.33 16.90 -2.88
C ARG A 136 -2.45 16.72 -1.86
N ASN A 137 -3.00 15.51 -1.76
CA ASN A 137 -4.06 15.22 -0.79
C ASN A 137 -3.69 14.07 0.15
N VAL A 138 -3.84 14.28 1.46
CA VAL A 138 -3.67 13.22 2.45
C VAL A 138 -4.91 13.08 3.31
N ARG A 139 -5.51 11.88 3.32
CA ARG A 139 -6.59 11.51 4.25
C ARG A 139 -6.10 10.41 5.19
N ASN A 140 -6.16 10.67 6.48
CA ASN A 140 -5.83 9.69 7.53
C ASN A 140 -7.00 9.57 8.50
N ASN A 141 -7.77 8.49 8.40
CA ASN A 141 -8.99 8.32 9.18
C ASN A 141 -8.91 7.12 10.11
N GLY A 142 -9.25 7.34 11.38
CA GLY A 142 -9.41 6.26 12.32
C GLY A 142 -9.77 6.69 13.72
N ARG A 143 -10.15 5.75 14.59
CA ARG A 143 -10.39 6.09 16.00
C ARG A 143 -9.16 6.79 16.59
N ASN A 144 -7.97 6.27 16.30
CA ASN A 144 -6.68 6.86 16.60
C ASN A 144 -5.98 7.18 15.28
N ALA A 145 -5.85 8.46 14.93
CA ALA A 145 -5.24 8.93 13.70
C ALA A 145 -3.96 9.71 14.01
N VAL A 146 -2.82 9.26 13.50
CA VAL A 146 -1.51 9.89 13.74
C VAL A 146 -0.86 10.26 12.40
N VAL A 147 -0.41 11.51 12.29
CA VAL A 147 0.33 12.02 11.15
C VAL A 147 1.63 12.64 11.65
N VAL A 148 2.76 12.18 11.11
CA VAL A 148 4.10 12.67 11.45
C VAL A 148 4.82 13.06 10.18
N ARG A 149 5.19 14.34 10.05
CA ARG A 149 5.92 14.89 8.90
C ARG A 149 5.17 14.64 7.59
N THR A 150 4.31 15.57 7.22
CA THR A 150 3.53 15.47 5.98
C THR A 150 3.53 16.79 5.27
N GLU A 151 3.82 16.75 3.97
CA GLU A 151 3.75 17.89 3.07
C GLU A 151 2.57 17.65 2.14
N ALA A 152 1.51 18.46 2.30
CA ALA A 152 0.31 18.33 1.51
C ALA A 152 -0.32 19.67 1.14
N GLU A 153 -1.03 19.70 0.01
CA GLU A 153 -1.87 20.85 -0.35
C GLU A 153 -3.16 20.80 0.48
N THR A 154 -3.76 19.62 0.64
CA THR A 154 -4.93 19.41 1.49
C THR A 154 -4.79 18.19 2.39
N GLY A 155 -5.29 18.31 3.62
CA GLY A 155 -5.24 17.28 4.65
C GLY A 155 -6.60 17.05 5.30
N GLY A 156 -7.02 15.77 5.41
CA GLY A 156 -8.20 15.35 6.17
C GLY A 156 -7.83 14.31 7.21
N TYR A 157 -7.78 14.70 8.48
CA TYR A 157 -7.29 13.85 9.57
C TYR A 157 -8.38 13.64 10.62
N ASN A 158 -9.15 12.56 10.46
CA ASN A 158 -10.34 12.34 11.28
C ASN A 158 -10.14 11.22 12.28
N GLY A 159 -10.49 11.49 13.53
CA GLY A 159 -10.44 10.52 14.59
C GLY A 159 -10.89 11.06 15.93
N ARG A 160 -11.14 10.16 16.89
CA ARG A 160 -11.39 10.55 18.28
C ARG A 160 -10.10 11.06 18.92
N ASN A 161 -8.99 10.38 18.63
CA ASN A 161 -7.66 10.73 19.11
C ASN A 161 -6.79 11.04 17.88
N THR A 162 -6.80 12.30 17.44
CA THR A 162 -6.03 12.77 16.28
C THR A 162 -4.76 13.49 16.75
N VAL A 163 -3.61 13.11 16.21
CA VAL A 163 -2.31 13.76 16.43
C VAL A 163 -1.70 14.08 15.07
N VAL A 164 -1.35 15.35 14.86
CA VAL A 164 -0.69 15.81 13.64
C VAL A 164 0.54 16.60 14.05
N THR A 165 1.72 16.09 13.69
CA THR A 165 3.02 16.69 14.04
C THR A 165 3.79 17.03 12.77
N ALA A 166 4.29 18.26 12.69
CA ALA A 166 5.01 18.80 11.53
C ALA A 166 4.26 18.55 10.20
N ALA A 167 3.04 19.07 10.08
CA ALA A 167 2.30 19.08 8.83
C ALA A 167 2.44 20.46 8.15
N ALA A 168 3.07 20.50 6.98
CA ALA A 168 3.04 21.67 6.12
C ALA A 168 1.83 21.54 5.19
N ILE A 169 0.76 22.27 5.50
CA ILE A 169 -0.42 22.38 4.62
C ILE A 169 -0.28 23.69 3.85
N ARG A 170 -0.16 23.62 2.52
CA ARG A 170 -0.23 24.82 1.67
C ARG A 170 -1.67 25.30 1.61
N LEU A 171 -2.04 26.26 2.48
CA LEU A 171 -3.42 26.77 2.57
C LEU A 171 -3.85 27.45 1.25
N LEU A 172 -4.87 26.91 0.59
CA LEU A 172 -5.85 27.68 -0.19
C LEU A 172 -7.07 27.84 0.73
N LEU A 173 -7.32 29.07 1.19
CA LEU A 173 -8.35 29.45 2.16
C LEU A 173 -9.72 28.80 1.89
N THR A 174 -10.06 27.72 2.60
CA THR A 174 -11.46 27.28 2.80
C THR A 174 -11.60 26.49 4.12
N GLY A 175 -12.06 27.18 5.17
CA GLY A 175 -12.78 26.59 6.31
C GLY A 175 -12.02 25.62 7.23
N ILE A 176 -11.11 26.12 8.08
CA ILE A 176 -10.52 25.34 9.16
C ILE A 176 -11.46 25.36 10.37
N SER A 177 -12.11 24.22 10.67
CA SER A 177 -12.67 23.97 11.98
C SER A 177 -11.64 23.22 12.84
N LYS A 178 -11.09 23.95 13.82
CA LYS A 178 -10.37 23.45 15.02
C LYS A 178 -9.08 22.66 14.77
N LEU A 179 -8.00 23.37 14.42
CA LEU A 179 -6.64 22.93 14.81
C LEU A 179 -6.36 23.44 16.22
N LYS A 180 -6.16 22.54 17.20
CA LYS A 180 -5.40 22.87 18.41
C LYS A 180 -3.94 22.56 18.09
N VAL A 181 -3.16 23.62 17.86
CA VAL A 181 -1.70 23.53 17.86
C VAL A 181 -1.30 23.52 19.34
N THR A 182 -0.66 22.44 19.78
CA THR A 182 0.09 22.36 21.05
C THR A 182 1.55 22.27 20.72
#